data_AF-A0A951ZJU1-F1
#
_entry.id   AF-A0A951ZJU1-F1
#
_cell.length_a   1.000
_cell.length_b   1.000
_cell.length_c   1.000
_cell.angle_alpha   90.00
_cell.angle_beta   90.00
_cell.angle_gamma   90.00
#
_symmetry.space_group_name_H-M   'P 1'
#
loop_
_entity.id
_entity.type
_entity.pdbx_description
1 polymer ?
#
loop_
_entity_poly.entity_id
_entity_poly.type
_entity_poly.pdbx_seq_one_letter_code
_entity_poly.pdbx_strand_id
1 'polypeptide(L)'
;MKAKIYGIVCVFALTIPLLHAQYYTRAAGISAPTENAVNANGDILRDESGRVAQVPAKKDHHGNAQGNQYDLAVDGAFDGQTIVVLQLYHEDRFNFEMPKAALKEKGFSVYRYINNPPTADQLKKDLEKACQLWVISDMNTKLDNEHLAVIKDFFEAGKGVYIWGDNSPYYADANRLAACLINDQGMKGNVIGDKEVGLQESLHSPGLRPNHLITTGLEHVYEGITIATLSDNQQLTPLIYGSAG
;
A
#
# COMPACT_ATOMS: atom_id res chain seq x y z
N MET A 1 23.49 58.03 11.04
CA MET A 1 23.92 56.98 10.10
C MET A 1 23.07 55.75 10.34
N LYS A 2 22.19 55.40 9.39
CA LYS A 2 21.34 54.20 9.46
C LYS A 2 21.97 53.12 8.56
N ALA A 3 22.46 52.04 9.15
CA ALA A 3 22.98 50.89 8.42
C ALA A 3 21.81 50.15 7.76
N LYS A 4 21.87 49.96 6.43
CA LYS A 4 20.96 49.09 5.68
C LYS A 4 21.59 47.71 5.60
N ILE A 5 20.96 46.72 6.22
CA ILE A 5 21.28 45.30 6.08
C ILE A 5 20.61 44.83 4.79
N TYR A 6 21.40 44.39 3.81
CA TYR A 6 20.90 43.71 2.62
C TYR A 6 20.78 42.21 2.95
N GLY A 7 19.56 41.74 3.15
CA GLY A 7 19.27 40.31 3.25
C GLY A 7 19.26 39.69 1.85
N ILE A 8 20.17 38.76 1.60
CA ILE A 8 20.12 37.87 0.43
C ILE A 8 19.00 36.87 0.70
N VAL A 9 17.91 36.98 -0.06
CA VAL A 9 16.87 35.93 -0.12
C VAL A 9 17.37 34.88 -1.11
N CYS A 10 18.01 33.82 -0.62
CA CYS A 10 18.23 32.61 -1.41
C CYS A 10 16.88 31.88 -1.54
N VAL A 11 16.20 32.11 -2.65
CA VAL A 11 15.08 31.25 -3.07
C VAL A 11 15.68 29.92 -3.52
N PHE A 12 15.72 28.94 -2.62
CA PHE A 12 15.83 27.55 -3.04
C PHE A 12 14.50 27.19 -3.72
N ALA A 13 14.44 27.38 -5.04
CA ALA A 13 13.46 26.69 -5.85
C ALA A 13 13.78 25.20 -5.73
N LEU A 14 13.09 24.52 -4.81
CA LEU A 14 12.97 23.07 -4.81
C LEU A 14 12.32 22.70 -6.14
N THR A 15 13.15 22.43 -7.15
CA THR A 15 12.73 21.69 -8.32
C THR A 15 12.42 20.29 -7.83
N ILE A 16 11.18 20.05 -7.39
CA ILE A 16 10.66 18.69 -7.27
C ILE A 16 10.86 18.08 -8.67
N PRO A 17 11.65 17.02 -8.81
CA PRO A 17 11.97 16.51 -10.13
C PRO A 17 10.67 16.02 -10.77
N LEU A 18 10.42 16.47 -12.00
CA LEU A 18 9.36 16.03 -12.92
C LEU A 18 9.28 14.50 -13.13
N LEU A 19 10.24 13.74 -12.58
CA LEU A 19 10.32 12.28 -12.65
C LEU A 19 9.12 11.54 -12.02
N HIS A 20 8.44 12.12 -11.02
CA HIS A 20 7.29 11.44 -10.40
C HIS A 20 6.05 11.36 -11.31
N ALA A 21 5.93 12.24 -12.31
CA ALA A 21 4.78 12.26 -13.21
C ALA A 21 4.79 11.13 -14.26
N GLN A 22 5.90 10.39 -14.41
CA GLN A 22 6.00 9.29 -15.38
C GLN A 22 5.51 7.94 -14.84
N TYR A 23 5.42 7.78 -13.52
CA TYR A 23 5.09 6.50 -12.90
C TYR A 23 3.61 6.34 -12.56
N TYR A 24 2.87 7.43 -12.44
CA TYR A 24 1.47 7.41 -11.99
C TYR A 24 0.49 7.51 -13.13
N THR A 25 -0.65 6.82 -12.98
CA THR A 25 -1.77 6.98 -13.92
C THR A 25 -2.47 8.33 -13.68
N ARG A 26 -3.43 8.65 -14.56
CA ARG A 26 -4.31 9.82 -14.34
C ARG A 26 -5.27 9.64 -13.16
N ALA A 27 -5.45 8.41 -12.68
CA ALA A 27 -6.32 8.10 -11.56
C ALA A 27 -5.60 8.22 -10.20
N ALA A 28 -4.28 8.47 -10.17
CA ALA A 28 -3.51 8.51 -8.93
C ALA A 28 -4.13 9.41 -7.86
N GLY A 29 -4.44 8.80 -6.72
CA GLY A 29 -5.09 9.45 -5.59
C GLY A 29 -6.60 9.64 -5.76
N ILE A 30 -7.24 8.97 -6.72
CA ILE A 30 -8.69 9.01 -6.93
C ILE A 30 -9.25 7.61 -6.69
N SER A 31 -10.10 7.47 -5.67
CA SER A 31 -10.66 6.18 -5.27
C SER A 31 -11.77 5.70 -6.23
N ALA A 32 -12.65 6.61 -6.66
CA ALA A 32 -13.72 6.34 -7.62
C ALA A 32 -13.50 7.15 -8.91
N PRO A 33 -12.58 6.71 -9.80
CA PRO A 33 -12.25 7.47 -11.00
C PRO A 33 -13.42 7.54 -11.98
N THR A 34 -13.45 8.61 -12.77
CA THR A 34 -14.40 8.79 -13.88
C THR A 34 -13.71 8.71 -15.23
N GLU A 35 -14.50 8.49 -16.26
CA GLU A 35 -14.08 8.52 -17.66
C GLU A 35 -14.96 9.45 -18.49
N ASN A 36 -14.45 9.84 -19.66
CA ASN A 36 -15.21 10.66 -20.60
C ASN A 36 -16.43 9.87 -21.10
N ALA A 37 -17.60 10.48 -21.03
CA ALA A 37 -18.81 9.93 -21.64
C ALA A 37 -18.66 9.92 -23.17
N VAL A 38 -19.00 8.80 -23.81
CA VAL A 38 -18.96 8.64 -25.27
C VAL A 38 -20.30 8.17 -25.82
N ASN A 39 -20.62 8.56 -27.06
CA ASN A 39 -21.79 8.04 -27.78
C ASN A 39 -21.52 6.63 -28.35
N ALA A 40 -22.51 6.04 -29.03
CA ALA A 40 -22.38 4.71 -29.65
C ALA A 40 -21.28 4.62 -30.73
N ASN A 41 -20.82 5.75 -31.28
CA ASN A 41 -19.75 5.82 -32.26
C ASN A 41 -18.36 6.11 -31.62
N GLY A 42 -18.31 6.31 -30.29
CA GLY A 42 -17.08 6.64 -29.56
C GLY A 42 -16.78 8.15 -29.47
N ASP A 43 -17.67 9.03 -29.94
CA ASP A 43 -17.44 10.48 -29.85
C ASP A 43 -17.67 10.98 -28.43
N ILE A 44 -16.77 11.84 -27.95
CA ILE A 44 -16.85 12.45 -26.61
C ILE A 44 -18.09 13.34 -26.50
N LEU A 45 -18.93 13.05 -25.51
CA LEU A 45 -20.10 13.84 -25.17
C LEU A 45 -19.71 15.06 -24.33
N ARG A 46 -20.46 16.14 -24.52
CA ARG A 46 -20.33 17.38 -23.75
C ARG A 46 -21.63 17.68 -23.02
N ASP A 47 -21.52 18.24 -21.82
CA ASP A 47 -22.66 18.72 -21.05
C ASP A 47 -23.22 20.04 -21.63
N GLU A 48 -24.31 20.54 -21.04
CA GLU A 48 -24.98 21.78 -21.46
C GLU A 48 -24.06 23.01 -21.38
N SER A 49 -22.98 22.94 -20.60
CA SER A 49 -21.97 24.01 -20.48
C SER A 49 -20.83 23.87 -21.51
N GLY A 50 -20.87 22.85 -22.38
CA GLY A 50 -19.85 22.55 -23.36
C GLY A 50 -18.61 21.85 -22.79
N ARG A 51 -18.62 21.45 -21.52
CA ARG A 51 -17.52 20.68 -20.90
C ARG A 51 -17.67 19.19 -21.21
N VAL A 52 -16.56 18.45 -21.20
CA VAL A 52 -16.62 17.00 -21.42
C VAL A 52 -17.40 16.35 -20.28
N ALA A 53 -18.48 15.65 -20.62
CA ALA A 53 -19.27 14.92 -19.65
C ALA A 53 -18.44 13.75 -19.09
N GLN A 54 -18.54 13.53 -17.77
CA GLN A 54 -17.85 12.45 -17.07
C GLN A 54 -18.87 11.42 -16.57
N VAL A 55 -18.52 10.14 -16.68
CA VAL A 55 -19.29 9.03 -16.11
C VAL A 55 -18.38 8.20 -15.20
N PRO A 56 -18.93 7.50 -14.17
CA PRO A 56 -18.14 6.58 -13.38
C PRO A 56 -17.41 5.57 -14.26
N ALA A 57 -16.16 5.26 -13.93
CA ALA A 57 -15.44 4.18 -14.58
C ALA A 57 -16.24 2.87 -14.46
N LYS A 58 -16.12 2.01 -15.48
CA LYS A 58 -16.70 0.68 -15.41
C LYS A 58 -16.15 -0.06 -14.19
N LYS A 59 -17.03 -0.74 -13.45
CA LYS A 59 -16.68 -1.50 -12.24
C LYS A 59 -16.40 -2.96 -12.55
N ASP A 60 -15.48 -3.56 -11.78
CA ASP A 60 -15.28 -5.00 -11.75
C ASP A 60 -16.37 -5.71 -10.92
N HIS A 61 -16.22 -7.02 -10.71
CA HIS A 61 -17.21 -7.79 -9.94
C HIS A 61 -17.15 -7.53 -8.42
N HIS A 62 -16.17 -6.77 -7.94
CA HIS A 62 -16.03 -6.32 -6.56
C HIS A 62 -16.45 -4.85 -6.38
N GLY A 63 -16.90 -4.18 -7.43
CA GLY A 63 -17.34 -2.78 -7.37
C GLY A 63 -16.21 -1.75 -7.47
N ASN A 64 -14.97 -2.18 -7.76
CA ASN A 64 -13.80 -1.32 -7.94
C ASN A 64 -13.60 -0.95 -9.40
N ALA A 65 -12.79 0.08 -9.68
CA ALA A 65 -12.54 0.52 -11.06
C ALA A 65 -11.88 -0.60 -11.89
N GLN A 66 -12.47 -0.92 -13.05
CA GLN A 66 -12.02 -2.03 -13.87
C GLN A 66 -10.87 -1.62 -14.80
N GLY A 67 -9.70 -2.23 -14.58
CA GLY A 67 -8.54 -2.14 -15.48
C GLY A 67 -7.38 -1.35 -14.90
N ASN A 68 -6.19 -1.66 -15.38
CA ASN A 68 -4.92 -1.16 -14.88
C ASN A 68 -4.69 0.35 -15.10
N GLN A 69 -5.44 0.99 -16.01
CA GLN A 69 -5.40 2.44 -16.22
C GLN A 69 -5.91 3.24 -15.02
N TYR A 70 -6.59 2.56 -14.08
CA TYR A 70 -7.08 3.13 -12.83
C TYR A 70 -6.23 2.76 -11.62
N ASP A 71 -5.11 2.03 -11.80
CA ASP A 71 -4.18 1.75 -10.72
C ASP A 71 -3.39 3.00 -10.34
N LEU A 72 -2.72 2.97 -9.18
CA LEU A 72 -1.82 4.07 -8.80
C LEU A 72 -0.70 4.28 -9.83
N ALA A 73 -0.07 3.19 -10.28
CA ALA A 73 1.09 3.23 -11.16
C ALA A 73 0.81 2.61 -12.52
N VAL A 74 1.45 3.18 -13.55
CA VAL A 74 1.47 2.59 -14.90
C VAL A 74 2.22 1.26 -14.89
N ASP A 75 1.92 0.40 -15.87
CA ASP A 75 2.63 -0.87 -16.02
C ASP A 75 4.12 -0.65 -16.33
N GLY A 76 4.97 -1.53 -15.79
CA GLY A 76 6.43 -1.41 -15.88
C GLY A 76 7.04 -0.22 -15.11
N ALA A 77 6.25 0.55 -14.36
CA ALA A 77 6.72 1.69 -13.57
C ALA A 77 7.88 1.33 -12.61
N PHE A 78 8.00 0.09 -12.19
CA PHE A 78 8.98 -0.36 -11.23
C PHE A 78 9.99 -1.36 -11.79
N ASP A 79 10.22 -1.34 -13.11
CA ASP A 79 11.24 -2.15 -13.75
C ASP A 79 12.61 -2.00 -13.06
N GLY A 80 13.22 -3.14 -12.71
CA GLY A 80 14.48 -3.21 -11.97
C GLY A 80 14.35 -3.08 -10.44
N GLN A 81 13.15 -2.84 -9.92
CA GLN A 81 12.88 -2.87 -8.48
C GLN A 81 12.52 -4.30 -8.02
N THR A 82 12.92 -4.65 -6.80
CA THR A 82 12.65 -5.96 -6.21
C THR A 82 11.90 -5.84 -4.89
N ILE A 83 10.92 -6.72 -4.69
CA ILE A 83 10.24 -6.94 -3.42
C ILE A 83 10.69 -8.29 -2.87
N VAL A 84 11.22 -8.29 -1.64
CA VAL A 84 11.46 -9.53 -0.89
C VAL A 84 10.23 -9.84 -0.06
N VAL A 85 9.74 -11.07 -0.11
CA VAL A 85 8.54 -11.53 0.61
C VAL A 85 8.93 -12.68 1.54
N LEU A 86 8.75 -12.47 2.83
CA LEU A 86 8.81 -13.51 3.87
C LEU A 86 7.38 -13.98 4.15
N GLN A 87 6.95 -15.04 3.47
CA GLN A 87 5.68 -15.69 3.72
C GLN A 87 5.89 -16.77 4.79
N LEU A 88 5.75 -16.38 6.06
CA LEU A 88 6.15 -17.22 7.20
C LEU A 88 5.15 -18.33 7.50
N TYR A 89 3.93 -18.29 6.98
CA TYR A 89 3.01 -19.43 7.00
C TYR A 89 2.45 -19.71 5.60
N HIS A 90 2.12 -20.96 5.36
CA HIS A 90 1.49 -21.41 4.14
C HIS A 90 0.34 -22.33 4.49
N GLU A 91 -0.82 -22.04 3.89
CA GLU A 91 -2.00 -22.89 3.90
C GLU A 91 -2.43 -23.13 2.47
N ASP A 92 -3.08 -24.25 2.19
CA ASP A 92 -3.47 -24.68 0.82
C ASP A 92 -4.30 -23.62 0.07
N ARG A 93 -5.03 -22.76 0.82
CA ARG A 93 -5.83 -21.67 0.25
C ARG A 93 -5.08 -20.35 0.11
N PHE A 94 -3.89 -20.22 0.70
CA PHE A 94 -3.08 -19.01 0.62
C PHE A 94 -2.13 -19.05 -0.58
N ASN A 95 -2.68 -18.71 -1.75
CA ASN A 95 -1.95 -18.64 -3.01
C ASN A 95 -1.44 -17.22 -3.30
N PHE A 96 -0.13 -17.06 -3.51
CA PHE A 96 0.50 -15.78 -3.81
C PHE A 96 0.73 -15.53 -5.33
N GLU A 97 0.24 -16.40 -6.21
CA GLU A 97 0.45 -16.24 -7.66
C GLU A 97 -0.29 -15.02 -8.25
N MET A 98 -1.49 -14.69 -7.76
CA MET A 98 -2.22 -13.49 -8.18
C MET A 98 -1.49 -12.20 -7.77
N PRO A 99 -1.10 -12.00 -6.49
CA PRO A 99 -0.25 -10.87 -6.11
C PRO A 99 1.05 -10.79 -6.92
N LYS A 100 1.72 -11.93 -7.14
CA LYS A 100 2.96 -11.97 -7.94
C LYS A 100 2.73 -11.52 -9.39
N ALA A 101 1.63 -11.91 -10.02
CA ALA A 101 1.28 -11.49 -11.37
C ALA A 101 1.02 -9.98 -11.44
N ALA A 102 0.25 -9.43 -10.49
CA ALA A 102 -0.02 -7.99 -10.42
C ALA A 102 1.27 -7.17 -10.19
N LEU A 103 2.15 -7.63 -9.28
CA LEU A 103 3.45 -6.99 -9.06
C LEU A 103 4.34 -7.01 -10.31
N LYS A 104 4.34 -8.13 -11.05
CA LYS A 104 5.08 -8.26 -12.30
C LYS A 104 4.54 -7.33 -13.38
N GLU A 105 3.22 -7.15 -13.48
CA GLU A 105 2.60 -6.19 -14.41
C GLU A 105 3.11 -4.76 -14.15
N LYS A 106 3.35 -4.40 -12.89
CA LYS A 106 3.94 -3.12 -12.50
C LYS A 106 5.47 -3.05 -12.62
N GLY A 107 6.13 -4.12 -13.05
CA GLY A 107 7.58 -4.17 -13.28
C GLY A 107 8.42 -4.69 -12.12
N PHE A 108 7.81 -5.04 -10.98
CA PHE A 108 8.56 -5.59 -9.85
C PHE A 108 9.04 -7.02 -10.11
N SER A 109 10.26 -7.29 -9.68
CA SER A 109 10.70 -8.66 -9.39
C SER A 109 10.32 -9.05 -7.97
N VAL A 110 9.97 -10.33 -7.76
CA VAL A 110 9.61 -10.85 -6.43
C VAL A 110 10.52 -11.99 -6.05
N TYR A 111 11.16 -11.88 -4.89
CA TYR A 111 11.90 -12.96 -4.26
C TYR A 111 11.17 -13.42 -3.01
N ARG A 112 10.76 -14.70 -2.96
CA ARG A 112 9.82 -15.21 -1.95
C ARG A 112 10.43 -16.36 -1.16
N TYR A 113 10.42 -16.24 0.15
CA TYR A 113 10.69 -17.31 1.11
C TYR A 113 9.38 -17.79 1.71
N ILE A 114 9.22 -19.12 1.79
CA ILE A 114 7.98 -19.76 2.23
C ILE A 114 8.26 -20.56 3.50
N ASN A 115 7.36 -20.46 4.48
CA ASN A 115 7.36 -21.10 5.79
C ASN A 115 8.49 -20.70 6.74
N ASN A 116 9.70 -20.44 6.26
CA ASN A 116 10.82 -20.01 7.08
C ASN A 116 11.58 -18.88 6.41
N PRO A 117 12.11 -17.92 7.17
CA PRO A 117 13.05 -16.95 6.63
C PRO A 117 14.36 -17.65 6.21
N PRO A 118 15.18 -17.02 5.36
CA PRO A 118 16.57 -17.43 5.20
C PRO A 118 17.35 -17.10 6.48
N THR A 119 18.69 -17.22 6.48
CA THR A 119 19.49 -16.64 7.57
C THR A 119 19.49 -15.11 7.49
N ALA A 120 19.77 -14.43 8.61
CA ALA A 120 19.84 -12.96 8.64
C ALA A 120 20.87 -12.40 7.64
N ASP A 121 22.04 -13.03 7.51
CA ASP A 121 23.06 -12.66 6.53
C ASP A 121 22.58 -12.81 5.08
N GLN A 122 21.80 -13.86 4.79
CA GLN A 122 21.26 -14.05 3.46
C GLN A 122 20.14 -13.03 3.19
N LEU A 123 19.24 -12.81 4.15
CA LEU A 123 18.22 -11.76 4.07
C LEU A 123 18.85 -10.40 3.78
N LYS A 124 19.92 -10.04 4.48
CA LYS A 124 20.65 -8.79 4.28
C LYS A 124 21.11 -8.63 2.83
N LYS A 125 21.71 -9.67 2.25
CA LYS A 125 22.17 -9.66 0.85
C LYS A 125 21.01 -9.49 -0.13
N ASP A 126 19.90 -10.18 0.09
CA ASP A 126 18.74 -10.08 -0.80
C ASP A 126 18.07 -8.70 -0.73
N LEU A 127 18.12 -8.06 0.45
CA LEU A 127 17.61 -6.71 0.66
C LEU A 127 18.46 -5.62 -0.01
N GLU A 128 19.73 -5.85 -0.35
CA GLU A 128 20.57 -4.85 -1.03
C GLU A 128 19.97 -4.38 -2.37
N LYS A 129 19.27 -5.28 -3.07
CA LYS A 129 18.59 -5.00 -4.35
C LYS A 129 17.11 -4.67 -4.18
N ALA A 130 16.59 -4.75 -2.96
CA ALA A 130 15.18 -4.57 -2.70
C ALA A 130 14.83 -3.10 -2.50
N CYS A 131 13.64 -2.72 -2.95
CA CYS A 131 12.98 -1.48 -2.55
C CYS A 131 12.02 -1.69 -1.38
N GLN A 132 11.51 -2.92 -1.22
CA GLN A 132 10.56 -3.26 -0.19
C GLN A 132 10.80 -4.66 0.38
N LEU A 133 10.44 -4.82 1.65
CA LEU A 133 10.31 -6.10 2.34
C LEU A 133 8.88 -6.29 2.81
N TRP A 134 8.27 -7.42 2.48
CA TRP A 134 6.95 -7.82 2.95
C TRP A 134 7.09 -8.98 3.93
N VAL A 135 6.55 -8.84 5.13
CA VAL A 135 6.56 -9.86 6.18
C VAL A 135 5.13 -10.29 6.46
N ILE A 136 4.80 -11.52 6.10
CA ILE A 136 3.51 -12.14 6.36
C ILE A 136 3.70 -13.13 7.51
N SER A 137 3.19 -12.76 8.69
CA SER A 137 3.50 -13.41 9.96
C SER A 137 2.81 -14.76 10.13
N ASP A 138 3.48 -15.67 10.83
CA ASP A 138 2.90 -16.94 11.32
C ASP A 138 2.37 -16.78 12.76
N MET A 139 1.78 -17.84 13.28
CA MET A 139 1.40 -18.02 14.69
C MET A 139 2.59 -18.16 15.65
N ASN A 140 3.75 -18.55 15.13
CA ASN A 140 4.98 -18.70 15.88
C ASN A 140 6.02 -17.70 15.41
N THR A 141 6.86 -17.26 16.35
CA THR A 141 8.05 -16.46 16.02
C THR A 141 9.04 -17.28 15.20
N LYS A 142 9.46 -16.75 14.06
CA LYS A 142 10.49 -17.32 13.17
C LYS A 142 11.65 -16.36 12.90
N LEU A 143 11.46 -15.06 13.11
CA LEU A 143 12.53 -14.08 13.00
C LEU A 143 13.29 -13.99 14.33
N ASP A 144 14.59 -14.24 14.35
CA ASP A 144 15.39 -13.96 15.55
C ASP A 144 15.78 -12.47 15.64
N ASN A 145 16.58 -12.11 16.65
CA ASN A 145 17.01 -10.73 16.85
C ASN A 145 17.96 -10.23 15.75
N GLU A 146 18.70 -11.10 15.09
CA GLU A 146 19.58 -10.73 13.98
C GLU A 146 18.75 -10.34 12.75
N HIS A 147 17.68 -11.08 12.48
CA HIS A 147 16.70 -10.70 11.45
C HIS A 147 16.09 -9.33 11.74
N LEU A 148 15.63 -9.09 12.97
CA LEU A 148 15.05 -7.80 13.35
C LEU A 148 16.03 -6.64 13.14
N ALA A 149 17.30 -6.82 13.47
CA ALA A 149 18.34 -5.82 13.24
C ALA A 149 18.52 -5.52 11.74
N VAL A 150 18.61 -6.55 10.90
CA VAL A 150 18.72 -6.39 9.43
C VAL A 150 17.50 -5.65 8.86
N ILE A 151 16.29 -5.98 9.31
CA ILE A 151 15.07 -5.33 8.82
C ILE A 151 14.99 -3.89 9.29
N LYS A 152 15.40 -3.61 10.53
CA LYS A 152 15.47 -2.26 11.08
C LYS A 152 16.44 -1.38 10.28
N ASP A 153 17.64 -1.88 9.99
CA ASP A 153 18.63 -1.17 9.17
C ASP A 153 18.06 -0.87 7.77
N PHE A 154 17.36 -1.84 7.16
CA PHE A 154 16.70 -1.66 5.86
C PHE A 154 15.62 -0.57 5.90
N PHE A 155 14.76 -0.58 6.92
CA PHE A 155 13.71 0.42 7.13
C PHE A 155 14.30 1.82 7.36
N GLU A 156 15.31 1.94 8.22
CA GLU A 156 15.96 3.22 8.53
C GLU A 156 16.78 3.79 7.37
N ALA A 157 17.19 2.94 6.41
CA ALA A 157 17.73 3.38 5.13
C ALA A 157 16.68 3.99 4.18
N GLY A 158 15.42 4.11 4.62
CA GLY A 158 14.32 4.71 3.86
C GLY A 158 13.61 3.75 2.90
N LYS A 159 13.76 2.44 3.12
CA LYS A 159 13.10 1.40 2.30
C LYS A 159 11.74 1.01 2.88
N GLY A 160 10.86 0.49 2.04
CA GLY A 160 9.49 0.14 2.45
C GLY A 160 9.44 -1.19 3.21
N VAL A 161 8.72 -1.22 4.34
CA VAL A 161 8.39 -2.47 5.04
C VAL A 161 6.88 -2.60 5.14
N TYR A 162 6.35 -3.70 4.63
CA TYR A 162 4.95 -4.08 4.75
C TYR A 162 4.84 -5.23 5.76
N ILE A 163 4.02 -5.04 6.79
CA ILE A 163 3.83 -6.01 7.88
C ILE A 163 2.38 -6.47 7.82
N TRP A 164 2.18 -7.77 7.58
CA TRP A 164 0.89 -8.43 7.63
C TRP A 164 0.88 -9.39 8.82
N GLY A 165 -0.02 -9.13 9.77
CA GLY A 165 -0.52 -10.13 10.70
C GLY A 165 -2.01 -10.35 10.47
N ASP A 166 -2.44 -11.60 10.45
CA ASP A 166 -3.84 -11.97 10.25
C ASP A 166 -4.57 -12.00 11.60
N ASN A 167 -5.67 -12.73 11.73
CA ASN A 167 -6.36 -12.96 12.99
C ASN A 167 -5.50 -13.78 13.98
N SER A 168 -5.87 -13.78 15.26
CA SER A 168 -5.11 -14.51 16.29
C SER A 168 -5.11 -16.02 15.99
N PRO A 169 -3.95 -16.71 16.05
CA PRO A 169 -2.65 -16.24 16.55
C PRO A 169 -1.63 -15.70 15.51
N TYR A 170 -1.99 -15.49 14.25
CA TYR A 170 -1.10 -15.27 13.09
C TYR A 170 -0.48 -13.85 12.98
N TYR A 171 0.06 -13.32 14.07
CA TYR A 171 0.74 -12.01 14.11
C TYR A 171 1.99 -12.00 15.00
N ALA A 172 2.57 -13.17 15.28
CA ALA A 172 3.70 -13.30 16.21
C ALA A 172 4.93 -12.47 15.80
N ASP A 173 5.41 -12.62 14.57
CA ASP A 173 6.53 -11.82 14.04
C ASP A 173 6.09 -10.42 13.64
N ALA A 174 4.85 -10.24 13.18
CA ALA A 174 4.30 -8.92 12.87
C ALA A 174 4.38 -7.98 14.09
N ASN A 175 3.97 -8.44 15.27
CA ASN A 175 4.01 -7.65 16.50
C ASN A 175 5.44 -7.36 16.96
N ARG A 176 6.34 -8.36 16.89
CA ARG A 176 7.75 -8.15 17.27
C ARG A 176 8.43 -7.14 16.35
N LEU A 177 8.12 -7.19 15.06
CA LEU A 177 8.67 -6.26 14.08
C LEU A 177 8.07 -4.85 14.24
N ALA A 178 6.76 -4.71 14.41
CA ALA A 178 6.12 -3.42 14.62
C ALA A 178 6.63 -2.74 15.90
N ALA A 179 6.82 -3.49 16.99
CA ALA A 179 7.44 -2.99 18.22
C ALA A 179 8.88 -2.51 17.96
N CYS A 180 9.66 -3.25 17.16
CA CYS A 180 11.04 -2.91 16.83
C CYS A 180 11.17 -1.65 15.95
N LEU A 181 10.29 -1.49 14.95
CA LEU A 181 10.40 -0.42 13.96
C LEU A 181 9.74 0.89 14.39
N ILE A 182 8.58 0.81 15.05
CA ILE A 182 7.72 1.98 15.32
C ILE A 182 7.18 2.01 16.75
N ASN A 183 7.74 1.22 17.66
CA ASN A 183 7.31 1.16 19.08
C ASN A 183 5.80 0.91 19.25
N ASP A 184 5.20 0.12 18.34
CA ASP A 184 3.79 -0.22 18.39
C ASP A 184 3.49 -1.30 19.44
N GLN A 185 2.29 -1.26 20.03
CA GLN A 185 1.83 -2.23 21.03
C GLN A 185 1.40 -3.58 20.41
N GLY A 186 1.42 -3.68 19.08
CA GLY A 186 1.10 -4.86 18.33
C GLY A 186 -0.38 -4.98 17.99
N MET A 187 -0.62 -5.79 16.97
CA MET A 187 -1.91 -6.29 16.55
C MET A 187 -2.54 -7.15 17.65
N LYS A 188 -3.85 -7.00 17.83
CA LYS A 188 -4.70 -7.79 18.74
C LYS A 188 -5.90 -8.23 17.92
N GLY A 189 -6.42 -9.44 18.08
CA GLY A 189 -7.39 -9.88 17.07
C GLY A 189 -8.34 -11.00 17.42
N ASN A 190 -9.06 -11.37 16.36
CA ASN A 190 -10.33 -12.12 16.26
C ASN A 190 -11.59 -11.25 16.31
N VAL A 191 -11.51 -10.01 15.81
CA VAL A 191 -12.72 -9.21 15.53
C VAL A 191 -13.38 -9.76 14.27
N ILE A 192 -14.71 -9.94 14.29
CA ILE A 192 -15.45 -10.38 13.10
C ILE A 192 -15.52 -9.23 12.09
N GLY A 193 -14.95 -9.45 10.90
CA GLY A 193 -15.02 -8.54 9.77
C GLY A 193 -16.19 -8.93 8.87
N ASP A 194 -16.05 -10.06 8.16
CA ASP A 194 -17.00 -10.77 7.28
C ASP A 194 -17.97 -9.86 6.51
N LYS A 195 -17.46 -8.70 6.08
CA LYS A 195 -18.20 -7.66 5.40
C LYS A 195 -17.31 -6.97 4.39
N GLU A 196 -17.99 -6.37 3.43
CA GLU A 196 -17.40 -5.40 2.53
C GLU A 196 -17.57 -4.01 3.15
N VAL A 197 -16.48 -3.23 3.15
CA VAL A 197 -16.51 -1.82 3.53
C VAL A 197 -16.24 -0.95 2.31
N GLY A 198 -16.99 0.14 2.19
CA GLY A 198 -16.85 1.13 1.12
C GLY A 198 -15.88 2.26 1.49
N LEU A 199 -16.01 3.40 0.81
CA LEU A 199 -15.29 4.63 1.17
C LEU A 199 -15.84 5.22 2.47
N GLN A 200 -14.96 5.82 3.28
CA GLN A 200 -15.38 6.58 4.45
C GLN A 200 -16.24 7.78 4.06
N GLU A 201 -17.39 7.93 4.70
CA GLU A 201 -18.26 9.10 4.56
C GLU A 201 -17.87 10.24 5.51
N SER A 202 -17.22 9.91 6.63
CA SER A 202 -16.73 10.88 7.61
C SER A 202 -15.42 10.42 8.25
N LEU A 203 -14.71 11.36 8.90
CA LEU A 203 -13.45 11.05 9.56
C LEU A 203 -13.67 9.98 10.65
N HIS A 204 -12.87 8.91 10.61
CA HIS A 204 -12.94 7.77 11.52
C HIS A 204 -14.20 6.90 11.42
N SER A 205 -15.08 7.09 10.43
CA SER A 205 -16.15 6.12 10.17
C SER A 205 -15.58 4.85 9.53
N PRO A 206 -16.27 3.70 9.62
CA PRO A 206 -15.92 2.52 8.85
C PRO A 206 -15.68 2.83 7.36
N GLY A 207 -14.71 2.16 6.74
CA GLY A 207 -14.39 2.31 5.33
C GLY A 207 -12.95 2.67 5.02
N LEU A 208 -12.65 2.69 3.72
CA LEU A 208 -11.38 3.14 3.16
C LEU A 208 -11.28 4.66 3.13
N ARG A 209 -10.13 5.19 3.53
CA ARG A 209 -9.83 6.61 3.38
C ARG A 209 -9.91 7.00 1.90
N PRO A 210 -10.82 7.91 1.51
CA PRO A 210 -10.97 8.28 0.12
C PRO A 210 -9.81 9.14 -0.36
N ASN A 211 -9.50 9.02 -1.65
CA ASN A 211 -8.57 9.89 -2.38
C ASN A 211 -7.15 9.93 -1.79
N HIS A 212 -6.66 8.76 -1.35
CA HIS A 212 -5.27 8.56 -0.95
C HIS A 212 -4.54 7.79 -2.06
N LEU A 213 -3.23 7.99 -2.22
CA LEU A 213 -2.46 7.30 -3.28
C LEU A 213 -2.61 5.78 -3.20
N ILE A 214 -2.58 5.22 -1.98
CA ILE A 214 -2.74 3.77 -1.75
C ILE A 214 -4.16 3.28 -2.05
N THR A 215 -5.19 4.13 -1.96
CA THR A 215 -6.59 3.78 -2.24
C THR A 215 -7.03 4.17 -3.66
N THR A 216 -6.08 4.42 -4.56
CA THR A 216 -6.36 4.70 -5.97
C THR A 216 -7.12 3.56 -6.62
N GLY A 217 -8.25 3.86 -7.28
CA GLY A 217 -9.09 2.89 -7.98
C GLY A 217 -9.89 1.94 -7.07
N LEU A 218 -9.73 2.06 -5.75
CA LEU A 218 -10.40 1.23 -4.76
C LEU A 218 -11.58 1.98 -4.14
N GLU A 219 -12.76 1.38 -4.23
CA GLU A 219 -13.99 1.81 -3.58
C GLU A 219 -14.43 0.82 -2.49
N HIS A 220 -14.16 -0.47 -2.68
CA HIS A 220 -14.64 -1.58 -1.85
C HIS A 220 -13.52 -2.55 -1.49
N VAL A 221 -13.45 -2.92 -0.21
CA VAL A 221 -12.55 -3.98 0.29
C VAL A 221 -13.32 -4.92 1.21
N TYR A 222 -13.07 -6.21 1.06
CA TYR A 222 -13.54 -7.24 1.96
C TYR A 222 -12.57 -7.41 3.14
N GLU A 223 -13.08 -7.38 4.36
CA GLU A 223 -12.25 -7.35 5.57
C GLU A 223 -11.57 -8.69 5.88
N GLY A 224 -12.08 -9.81 5.35
CA GLY A 224 -11.76 -11.13 5.88
C GLY A 224 -12.76 -11.55 6.96
N ILE A 225 -12.86 -12.85 7.26
CA ILE A 225 -13.86 -13.37 8.22
C ILE A 225 -13.57 -12.85 9.63
N THR A 226 -12.31 -12.94 10.04
CA THR A 226 -11.79 -12.41 11.29
C THR A 226 -10.55 -11.59 10.99
N ILE A 227 -10.36 -10.50 11.72
CA ILE A 227 -9.21 -9.62 11.57
C ILE A 227 -8.53 -9.34 12.90
N ALA A 228 -7.29 -8.88 12.80
CA ALA A 228 -6.64 -8.16 13.89
C ALA A 228 -6.83 -6.65 13.74
N THR A 229 -6.80 -5.97 14.88
CA THR A 229 -6.87 -4.53 15.03
C THR A 229 -5.58 -4.01 15.64
N LEU A 230 -5.27 -2.75 15.34
CA LEU A 230 -4.20 -1.99 15.97
C LEU A 230 -4.81 -1.01 16.97
N SER A 231 -4.08 -0.74 18.04
CA SER A 231 -4.43 0.37 18.93
C SER A 231 -3.98 1.69 18.30
N ASP A 232 -4.57 2.81 18.72
CA ASP A 232 -4.14 4.13 18.27
C ASP A 232 -2.64 4.33 18.52
N ASN A 233 -1.93 4.79 17.50
CA ASN A 233 -0.50 5.05 17.54
C ASN A 233 -0.20 6.36 16.80
N GLN A 234 0.55 7.26 17.45
CA GLN A 234 0.89 8.58 16.90
C GLN A 234 1.80 8.52 15.64
N GLN A 235 2.45 7.38 15.40
CA GLN A 235 3.28 7.14 14.21
C GLN A 235 2.50 6.49 13.07
N LEU A 236 1.26 6.04 13.30
CA LEU A 236 0.43 5.40 12.30
C LEU A 236 -0.70 6.32 11.85
N THR A 237 -1.01 6.25 10.56
CA THR A 237 -2.20 6.88 9.98
C THR A 237 -3.08 5.79 9.41
N PRO A 238 -4.28 5.56 9.96
CA PRO A 238 -5.19 4.55 9.45
C PRO A 238 -5.61 4.83 8.00
N LEU A 239 -5.55 3.79 7.17
CA LEU A 239 -6.06 3.81 5.80
C LEU A 239 -7.46 3.20 5.68
N ILE A 240 -7.81 2.30 6.59
CA ILE A 240 -9.08 1.58 6.60
C ILE A 240 -9.54 1.48 8.06
N TYR A 241 -10.81 1.76 8.31
CA TYR A 241 -11.49 1.44 9.56
C TYR A 241 -12.45 0.30 9.30
N GLY A 242 -12.43 -0.71 10.16
CA GLY A 242 -13.27 -1.89 9.99
C GLY A 242 -14.74 -1.62 10.25
N SER A 243 -15.61 -2.52 9.81
CA SER A 243 -17.07 -2.44 10.00
C SER A 243 -17.50 -2.54 11.47
N ALA A 244 -16.62 -3.01 12.35
CA ALA A 244 -16.85 -3.10 13.78
C ALA A 244 -16.62 -1.76 14.53
N GLY A 245 -16.05 -0.75 13.87
CA GLY A 245 -15.65 0.52 14.48
C GLY A 245 -14.21 0.51 14.97
#